data_AF-X1PX42-F1
#
_entry.id   AF-X1PX42-F1
#
_cell.length_a   1.000
_cell.length_b   1.000
_cell.length_c   1.000
_cell.angle_alpha   90.00
_cell.angle_beta   90.00
_cell.angle_gamma   90.00
#
_symmetry.space_group_name_H-M   'P 1'
#
loop_
_entity.id
_entity.type
_entity.pdbx_description
1 polymer ?
#
loop_
_entity_poly.entity_id
_entity_poly.type
_entity_poly.pdbx_seq_one_letter_code
_entity_poly.pdbx_strand_id
1 'polypeptide(L)' 'SSAVAAGGNIYFASERGEVTVIEEGREFKEVASNEMDEIVMATPAISGDRLLIRSVRNLYCLAGQRE' A
#
# COMPACT_ATOMS: atom_id res chain seq x y z
N SER A 1 -8.56 6.98 -3.17
CA SER A 1 -8.16 6.06 -2.09
C SER A 1 -7.68 6.86 -0.88
N SER A 2 -7.89 6.37 0.34
CA SER A 2 -7.35 6.98 1.58
C SER A 2 -6.00 6.37 1.96
N ALA A 3 -5.17 7.12 2.67
CA ALA A 3 -3.92 6.61 3.23
C ALA A 3 -4.18 5.70 4.45
N VAL A 4 -3.37 4.67 4.63
CA VAL A 4 -3.38 3.82 5.83
C VAL A 4 -1.97 3.65 6.38
N ALA A 5 -1.84 3.53 7.71
CA ALA A 5 -0.56 3.40 8.38
C ALA A 5 -0.46 2.06 9.11
N ALA A 6 0.65 1.34 8.92
CA ALA A 6 0.95 0.09 9.61
C ALA A 6 2.45 -0.23 9.56
N GLY A 7 2.97 -0.77 10.66
CA GLY A 7 4.33 -1.32 10.71
C GLY A 7 5.43 -0.30 10.41
N GLY A 8 5.28 0.96 10.85
CA GLY A 8 6.25 2.03 10.61
C GLY A 8 6.15 2.71 9.25
N ASN A 9 5.16 2.34 8.43
CA ASN A 9 4.98 2.86 7.08
C ASN A 9 3.56 3.39 6.85
N ILE A 10 3.44 4.33 5.92
CA ILE A 10 2.18 4.87 5.40
C ILE A 10 2.05 4.48 3.92
N TYR A 11 0.91 3.90 3.57
CA TYR A 11 0.62 3.36 2.24
C TYR A 11 -0.40 4.24 1.52
N PHE A 12 -0.08 4.61 0.29
CA PHE A 12 -0.92 5.40 -0.59
C PHE A 12 -1.17 4.61 -1.87
N ALA A 13 -2.43 4.35 -2.19
CA ALA A 13 -2.80 3.78 -3.48
C ALA A 13 -3.34 4.88 -4.41
N SER A 14 -2.81 4.97 -5.61
CA SER A 14 -3.27 5.90 -6.64
C SER A 14 -4.25 5.21 -7.60
N GLU A 15 -5.10 6.01 -8.24
CA GLU A 15 -6.05 5.51 -9.26
C GLU A 15 -5.35 4.90 -10.48
N ARG A 16 -4.06 5.18 -10.67
CA ARG A 16 -3.23 4.60 -11.74
C ARG A 16 -2.74 3.20 -11.41
N GLY A 17 -2.98 2.70 -10.20
CA GLY A 17 -2.48 1.39 -9.76
C GLY A 17 -1.08 1.42 -9.17
N GLU A 18 -0.57 2.60 -8.79
CA GLU A 18 0.69 2.72 -8.06
C GLU A 18 0.41 2.71 -6.55
N VAL A 19 1.21 1.95 -5.80
CA VAL A 19 1.19 1.91 -4.35
C VAL A 19 2.51 2.44 -3.81
N THR A 20 2.48 3.69 -3.35
CA THR A 20 3.62 4.36 -2.73
C THR A 20 3.66 4.06 -1.23
N VAL A 21 4.84 3.74 -0.73
CA VAL A 21 5.10 3.47 0.69
C VAL A 21 6.11 4.50 1.18
N ILE A 22 5.76 5.20 2.24
CA ILE A 22 6.66 6.13 2.92
C ILE A 22 6.89 5.68 4.35
N GLU A 23 8.07 5.95 4.89
CA GLU A 23 8.36 5.78 6.31
C GLU A 23 7.57 6.81 7.12
N GLU A 24 7.01 6.42 8.26
CA GLU A 24 6.34 7.36 9.16
C GLU A 24 7.36 8.31 9.80
N GLY A 25 7.05 9.61 9.87
CA GLY A 25 7.99 10.57 10.43
C GLY A 25 7.66 12.02 10.12
N ARG A 26 8.55 12.91 10.60
CA ARG A 26 8.46 14.36 10.33
C ARG A 26 9.06 14.75 8.99
N GLU A 27 9.94 13.90 8.46
CA GLU A 27 10.57 14.09 7.16
C GLU A 27 9.95 13.13 6.15
N PHE A 28 9.72 13.62 4.95
CA PHE A 28 9.24 12.78 3.87
C PHE A 28 10.35 11.82 3.43
N LYS A 29 10.05 10.51 3.46
CA LYS A 29 10.96 9.47 2.99
C LYS A 29 10.18 8.34 2.34
N GLU A 30 10.21 8.30 1.01
CA GLU A 30 9.69 7.15 0.25
C GLU A 30 10.62 5.95 0.41
N VAL A 31 10.05 4.79 0.72
CA VAL A 31 10.78 3.53 0.93
C VAL A 31 10.48 2.49 -0.14
N ALA A 32 9.34 2.61 -0.83
CA ALA A 32 9.00 1.78 -1.99
C ALA A 32 7.92 2.42 -2.87
N SER A 33 7.94 2.10 -4.16
CA SER A 33 6.80 2.27 -5.08
C SER A 33 6.54 0.95 -5.79
N ASN A 34 5.28 0.52 -5.85
CA ASN A 34 4.87 -0.76 -6.43
C ASN A 34 3.76 -0.54 -7.46
N GLU A 35 3.96 -1.00 -8.70
CA GLU A 35 2.93 -1.00 -9.73
C GLU A 35 2.07 -2.27 -9.61
N MET A 36 0.75 -2.11 -9.70
CA MET A 36 -0.24 -3.19 -9.56
C MET A 36 -0.79 -3.70 -10.89
N ASP A 37 -0.31 -3.16 -12.02
CA ASP A 37 -0.79 -3.41 -13.40
C ASP A 37 -2.31 -3.24 -13.62
N GLU A 38 -3.01 -2.65 -12.64
CA GLU A 38 -4.45 -2.43 -12.64
C GLU A 38 -4.82 -1.19 -11.85
N ILE A 39 -5.91 -0.53 -12.25
CA ILE A 39 -6.51 0.58 -11.51
C ILE A 39 -6.85 0.16 -10.08
N VAL A 40 -6.48 0.98 -9.11
CA VAL A 40 -6.80 0.81 -7.68
C VAL A 40 -7.58 2.03 -7.19
N MET A 41 -8.88 1.87 -6.99
CA MET A 41 -9.75 2.94 -6.45
C MET A 41 -10.03 2.76 -4.95
N ALA A 42 -9.80 1.57 -4.42
CA ALA A 42 -10.09 1.22 -3.04
C ALA A 42 -8.99 1.67 -2.07
N THR A 43 -9.37 1.92 -0.82
CA THR A 43 -8.43 2.09 0.31
C THR A 43 -7.81 0.73 0.66
N PRO A 44 -6.48 0.61 0.73
CA PRO A 44 -5.83 -0.61 1.22
C PRO A 44 -6.33 -0.96 2.64
N ALA A 45 -6.48 -2.24 2.93
CA ALA A 45 -6.97 -2.72 4.22
C ALA A 45 -5.88 -3.51 4.95
N ILE A 46 -5.76 -3.31 6.26
CA ILE A 46 -4.78 -4.00 7.09
C ILE A 46 -5.47 -5.19 7.77
N SER A 47 -4.84 -6.36 7.73
CA SER A 47 -5.30 -7.56 8.43
C SER A 47 -4.10 -8.28 9.05
N GLY A 48 -3.86 -8.05 10.35
CA GLY A 48 -2.66 -8.57 11.03
C GLY A 48 -1.38 -8.05 10.39
N ASP A 49 -0.52 -8.96 9.94
CA ASP A 49 0.74 -8.70 9.24
C ASP A 49 0.58 -8.72 7.70
N ARG A 50 -0.64 -8.44 7.20
CA ARG A 50 -0.97 -8.39 5.77
C ARG A 50 -1.59 -7.06 5.37
N LEU A 51 -1.27 -6.65 4.14
CA LEU A 51 -1.92 -5.54 3.45
C LEU A 51 -2.76 -6.11 2.29
N LEU A 52 -4.04 -5.79 2.29
CA LEU A 52 -5.00 -6.18 1.26
C LEU A 52 -5.23 -5.01 0.31
N ILE A 53 -5.07 -5.25 -0.99
CA ILE A 53 -5.27 -4.22 -2.03
C ILE A 53 -6.28 -4.72 -3.03
N ARG A 54 -7.42 -4.01 -3.12
CA ARG A 54 -8.48 -4.29 -4.08
C ARG A 54 -8.27 -3.43 -5.34
N SER A 55 -7.86 -4.07 -6.43
CA SER A 55 -7.91 -3.47 -7.76
C SER A 55 -9.30 -3.65 -8.38
N VAL A 56 -9.49 -3.21 -9.63
CA VAL A 56 -10.76 -3.40 -10.35
C VAL A 56 -11.14 -4.88 -10.46
N ARG A 57 -10.18 -5.77 -10.78
CA ARG A 57 -10.46 -7.19 -11.02
C ARG A 57 -9.97 -8.10 -9.90
N ASN A 58 -8.85 -7.78 -9.27
CA ASN A 58 -8.20 -8.68 -8.31
C ASN A 58 -8.24 -8.15 -6.86
N LEU A 59 -8.00 -9.07 -5.92
CA LEU A 59 -7.69 -8.76 -4.52
C LEU A 59 -6.31 -9.34 -4.22
N TYR A 60 -5.35 -8.46 -3.97
CA TYR A 60 -3.98 -8.84 -3.63
C TYR A 60 -3.83 -8.90 -2.11
N CYS A 61 -3.04 -9.88 -1.64
CA CYS A 61 -2.66 -10.01 -0.24
C CYS A 61 -1.13 -9.97 -0.16
N LEU A 62 -0.60 -8.89 0.40
CA LEU A 62 0.83 -8.65 0.52
C LEU A 62 1.27 -8.93 1.96
N ALA A 63 2.39 -9.62 2.12
CA ALA A 63 3.05 -9.81 3.40
C ALA A 63 4.36 -9.00 3.43
N GLY A 64 4.73 -8.49 4.61
CA GLY A 64 6.05 -7.91 4.79
C GLY A 64 7.14 -8.96 4.52
N GLN A 65 8.24 -8.54 3.89
CA GLN A 65 9.41 -9.40 3.76
C GLN A 65 9.93 -9.73 5.17
N ARG A 66 10.15 -11.02 5.44
CA ARG A 66 10.80 -11.48 6.66
C ARG A 66 12.28 -11.67 6.36
N GLU A 67 13.15 -11.10 7.20
CA GLU A 67 14.55 -11.53 7.29
C GLU A 67 14.65 -12.97 7.81
#